data_AF-A0AAE1QLE7-F1
#
_entry.id   AF-A0AAE1QLE7-F1
#
_cell.length_a   1.000
_cell.length_b   1.000
_cell.length_c   1.000
_cell.angle_alpha   90.00
_cell.angle_beta   90.00
_cell.angle_gamma   90.00
#
_symmetry.space_group_name_H-M   'P 1'
#
loop_
_entity.id
_entity.type
_entity.pdbx_description
1 polymer ?
#
loop_
_entity_poly.entity_id
_entity_poly.type
_entity_poly.pdbx_seq_one_letter_code
_entity_poly.pdbx_strand_id
1 'polypeptide(L)'
;MLQWDSNEGVEEKVKLMSVEGLEQDDPKLITYIRQRLVPPSIKPYKLNNPRKKDSSQFSQPKVLNKITHDMKQGFFVELGAADGEFQSNTLFLEREQGWTGLLIEANPDSYVKLLAMNRKAFKINAAISITKHTTKLIFKPSGYKGATGHIGQEGEGTDKGITMDALPLHSILQALNVTMIDFFSLDVEGTENPELGQDKDTSAMRRDEVRARG
;
A
#
# COMPACT_ATOMS: atom_id res chain seq x y z
N MET A 1 -11.61 1.30 35.75
CA MET A 1 -10.87 0.11 35.28
C MET A 1 -11.69 -0.45 34.12
N LEU A 2 -11.41 -0.01 32.90
CA LEU A 2 -12.19 -0.39 31.72
C LEU A 2 -11.67 -1.74 31.23
N GLN A 3 -12.55 -2.74 31.26
CA GLN A 3 -12.29 -4.10 30.81
C GLN A 3 -12.03 -4.12 29.30
N TRP A 4 -10.98 -4.84 28.92
CA TRP A 4 -10.73 -5.28 27.55
C TRP A 4 -11.80 -6.31 27.17
N ASP A 5 -12.74 -5.92 26.32
CA ASP A 5 -13.53 -6.89 25.55
C ASP A 5 -12.63 -7.55 24.51
N SER A 6 -12.76 -8.86 24.36
CA SER A 6 -11.96 -9.69 23.48
C SER A 6 -12.06 -9.26 22.01
N ASN A 7 -10.90 -9.00 21.38
CA ASN A 7 -10.79 -8.61 19.96
C ASN A 7 -11.39 -9.64 18.98
N GLU A 8 -11.60 -10.89 19.40
CA GLU A 8 -12.09 -11.98 18.54
C GLU A 8 -13.49 -11.70 17.95
N GLY A 9 -14.42 -11.18 18.76
CA GLY A 9 -15.80 -10.90 18.30
C GLY A 9 -15.92 -9.70 17.37
N VAL A 10 -14.95 -8.77 17.43
CA VAL A 10 -14.86 -7.63 16.52
C VAL A 10 -14.27 -8.09 15.20
N GLU A 11 -13.15 -8.81 15.21
CA GLU A 11 -12.51 -9.36 14.01
C GLU A 11 -13.46 -10.26 13.20
N GLU A 12 -14.24 -11.10 13.87
CA GLU A 12 -15.20 -12.00 13.20
C GLU A 12 -16.36 -11.22 12.55
N LYS A 13 -16.86 -10.15 13.18
CA LYS A 13 -17.87 -9.27 12.60
C LYS A 13 -17.34 -8.48 11.40
N VAL A 14 -16.09 -8.00 11.44
CA VAL A 14 -15.46 -7.33 10.28
C VAL A 14 -15.34 -8.30 9.11
N LYS A 15 -15.02 -9.56 9.38
CA LYS A 15 -14.91 -10.62 8.37
C LYS A 15 -16.24 -10.98 7.69
N LEU A 16 -17.36 -10.75 8.39
CA LEU A 16 -18.73 -11.02 7.89
C LEU A 16 -19.37 -9.82 7.16
N MET A 17 -18.82 -8.61 7.29
CA MET A 17 -19.32 -7.45 6.56
C MET A 17 -18.91 -7.54 5.09
N SER A 18 -19.87 -7.85 4.21
CA SER A 18 -19.66 -7.67 2.77
C SER A 18 -19.60 -6.18 2.46
N VAL A 19 -18.55 -5.77 1.76
CA VAL A 19 -18.37 -4.41 1.27
C VAL A 19 -18.49 -4.34 -0.24
N GLU A 20 -18.82 -5.42 -0.95
CA GLU A 20 -18.86 -5.45 -2.42
C GLU A 20 -19.91 -4.49 -3.02
N GLY A 21 -19.52 -3.75 -4.06
CA GLY A 21 -20.38 -2.79 -4.75
C GLY A 21 -20.68 -1.50 -3.98
N LEU A 22 -20.10 -1.29 -2.79
CA LEU A 22 -20.25 -0.03 -2.05
C LEU A 22 -19.53 1.11 -2.77
N GLU A 23 -20.20 2.26 -2.82
CA GLU A 23 -19.62 3.53 -3.30
C GLU A 23 -18.46 3.99 -2.40
N GLN A 24 -17.52 4.74 -2.99
CA GLN A 24 -16.28 5.16 -2.34
C GLN A 24 -16.48 6.04 -1.08
N ASP A 25 -17.62 6.71 -0.95
CA ASP A 25 -17.98 7.57 0.18
C ASP A 25 -18.97 6.92 1.16
N ASP A 26 -19.31 5.64 0.97
CA ASP A 26 -20.23 4.91 1.84
C ASP A 26 -19.69 4.83 3.28
N PRO A 27 -20.42 5.31 4.31
CA PRO A 27 -19.95 5.30 5.69
C PRO A 27 -19.61 3.90 6.24
N LYS A 28 -20.26 2.85 5.74
CA LYS A 28 -19.94 1.45 6.10
C LYS A 28 -18.58 1.06 5.55
N LEU A 29 -18.28 1.44 4.31
CA LEU A 29 -16.97 1.23 3.71
C LEU A 29 -15.87 1.96 4.50
N ILE A 30 -16.10 3.22 4.88
CA ILE A 30 -15.14 3.97 5.69
C ILE A 30 -14.91 3.31 7.05
N THR A 31 -15.96 2.82 7.71
CA THR A 31 -15.86 2.11 8.99
C THR A 31 -15.08 0.81 8.84
N TYR A 32 -15.39 0.04 7.79
CA TYR A 32 -14.70 -1.20 7.45
C TYR A 32 -13.19 -0.98 7.24
N ILE A 33 -12.81 0.07 6.52
CA ILE A 33 -11.41 0.41 6.27
C ILE A 33 -10.70 0.81 7.56
N ARG A 34 -11.33 1.65 8.41
CA ARG A 34 -10.75 2.07 9.69
C ARG A 34 -10.41 0.90 10.60
N GLN A 35 -11.20 -0.17 10.56
CA GLN A 35 -10.96 -1.37 11.36
C GLN A 35 -9.79 -2.22 10.84
N ARG A 36 -9.44 -2.11 9.55
CA ARG A 36 -8.35 -2.85 8.90
C ARG A 36 -7.04 -2.08 8.84
N LEU A 37 -7.06 -0.77 9.06
CA LEU A 37 -5.87 0.07 9.07
C LEU A 37 -5.02 -0.20 10.30
N VAL A 38 -3.74 -0.51 10.08
CA VAL A 38 -2.74 -0.62 11.15
C VAL A 38 -2.00 0.71 11.27
N PRO A 39 -1.96 1.34 12.46
CA PRO A 39 -1.32 2.64 12.64
C PRO A 39 0.23 2.56 12.52
N PRO A 40 0.90 3.72 12.40
CA PRO A 40 2.34 3.84 12.55
C PRO A 40 2.84 3.15 13.83
N SER A 41 3.91 2.35 13.71
CA SER A 41 4.47 1.69 14.89
C SER A 41 5.20 2.70 15.77
N ILE A 42 5.03 2.63 17.09
CA ILE A 42 5.86 3.39 18.04
C ILE A 42 7.17 2.66 18.38
N LYS A 43 7.27 1.36 18.08
CA LYS A 43 8.44 0.52 18.39
C LYS A 43 9.61 0.81 17.45
N PRO A 44 10.87 0.57 17.86
CA PRO A 44 12.01 0.71 16.96
C PRO A 44 11.85 -0.10 15.67
N TYR A 45 12.42 0.42 14.58
CA TYR A 45 12.48 -0.26 13.30
C TYR A 45 13.09 -1.67 13.43
N LYS A 46 12.53 -2.64 12.73
CA LYS A 46 13.02 -4.03 12.67
C LYS A 46 13.49 -4.38 11.25
N LEU A 47 14.33 -3.52 10.69
CA LEU A 47 14.88 -3.66 9.35
C LEU A 47 16.00 -4.71 9.34
N ASN A 48 16.06 -5.51 8.28
CA ASN A 48 17.12 -6.48 8.03
C ASN A 48 18.46 -5.79 7.76
N ASN A 49 18.47 -4.61 7.14
CA ASN A 49 19.66 -3.82 6.87
C ASN A 49 19.52 -2.36 7.35
N PRO A 50 19.59 -2.11 8.67
CA PRO A 50 19.35 -0.78 9.24
C PRO A 50 20.38 0.28 8.81
N ARG A 51 21.57 -0.15 8.36
CA ARG A 51 22.63 0.76 7.86
C ARG A 51 22.40 1.21 6.42
N LYS A 52 21.61 0.45 5.64
CA LYS A 52 21.20 0.88 4.30
C LYS A 52 20.17 1.99 4.46
N LYS A 53 20.52 3.19 4.01
CA LYS A 53 19.66 4.38 4.10
C LYS A 53 18.62 4.42 2.99
N ASP A 54 19.03 4.01 1.80
CA ASP A 54 18.18 4.01 0.61
C ASP A 54 18.18 2.62 -0.01
N SER A 55 17.01 1.99 -0.04
CA SER A 55 16.76 0.72 -0.71
C SER A 55 15.90 0.87 -1.95
N SER A 56 15.47 2.09 -2.31
CA SER A 56 14.52 2.37 -3.40
C SER A 56 15.02 1.90 -4.76
N GLN A 57 14.09 1.58 -5.65
CA GLN A 57 14.38 1.30 -7.06
C GLN A 57 14.99 2.51 -7.78
N PHE A 58 14.69 3.73 -7.31
CA PHE A 58 15.26 4.98 -7.80
C PHE A 58 16.75 5.13 -7.49
N SER A 59 17.29 4.29 -6.59
CA SER A 59 18.73 4.07 -6.30
C SER A 59 19.59 5.31 -5.98
N GLN A 60 19.01 6.51 -5.91
CA GLN A 60 19.70 7.75 -5.59
C GLN A 60 18.79 8.70 -4.79
N PRO A 61 19.19 9.08 -3.56
CA PRO A 61 18.50 10.13 -2.80
C PRO A 61 18.34 11.46 -3.56
N LYS A 62 19.20 11.71 -4.56
CA LYS A 62 19.12 12.89 -5.44
C LYS A 62 17.89 12.87 -6.35
N VAL A 63 17.51 11.71 -6.87
CA VAL A 63 16.31 11.56 -7.70
C VAL A 63 15.09 11.81 -6.83
N LEU A 64 15.04 11.18 -5.66
CA LEU A 64 13.95 11.35 -4.71
C LEU A 64 13.88 12.79 -4.14
N ASN A 65 15.01 13.44 -3.86
CA ASN A 65 15.02 14.86 -3.45
C ASN A 65 14.59 15.80 -4.59
N LYS A 66 14.98 15.50 -5.83
CA LYS A 66 14.46 16.21 -7.00
C LYS A 66 12.96 15.94 -7.19
N ILE A 67 12.49 14.79 -6.70
CA ILE A 67 11.07 14.46 -6.65
C ILE A 67 10.31 15.28 -5.63
N THR A 68 10.81 15.30 -4.41
CA THR A 68 10.14 15.94 -3.28
C THR A 68 10.51 17.40 -3.09
N HIS A 69 11.39 17.97 -3.92
CA HIS A 69 11.93 19.33 -3.80
C HIS A 69 12.48 19.62 -2.40
N ASP A 70 13.21 18.66 -1.83
CA ASP A 70 13.74 18.72 -0.46
C ASP A 70 12.66 18.92 0.64
N MET A 71 11.38 18.70 0.32
CA MET A 71 10.29 18.78 1.28
C MET A 71 10.52 17.82 2.44
N LYS A 72 10.35 18.35 3.66
CA LYS A 72 10.36 17.57 4.90
C LYS A 72 8.93 17.40 5.38
N GLN A 73 8.65 16.25 6.00
CA GLN A 73 7.36 15.96 6.64
C GLN A 73 6.15 15.92 5.67
N GLY A 74 6.33 15.36 4.46
CA GLY A 74 5.21 15.10 3.54
C GLY A 74 4.43 13.82 3.88
N PHE A 75 3.33 13.60 3.16
CA PHE A 75 2.53 12.37 3.19
C PHE A 75 2.75 11.56 1.90
N PHE A 76 3.23 10.33 2.01
CA PHE A 76 3.34 9.42 0.86
C PHE A 76 2.25 8.34 0.82
N VAL A 77 2.02 7.79 -0.37
CA VAL A 77 1.34 6.51 -0.55
C VAL A 77 2.24 5.59 -1.37
N GLU A 78 2.45 4.36 -0.91
CA GLU A 78 3.15 3.30 -1.64
C GLU A 78 2.19 2.13 -1.86
N LEU A 79 1.82 1.89 -3.13
CA LEU A 79 1.08 0.71 -3.55
C LEU A 79 2.08 -0.36 -3.99
N GLY A 80 1.95 -1.57 -3.44
CA GLY A 80 2.92 -2.65 -3.64
C GLY A 80 4.07 -2.59 -2.62
N ALA A 81 3.77 -2.30 -1.35
CA ALA A 81 4.80 -2.13 -0.33
C ALA A 81 5.62 -3.39 0.02
N ALA A 82 5.24 -4.55 -0.51
CA ALA A 82 5.93 -5.84 -0.39
C ALA A 82 6.28 -6.18 1.06
N ASP A 83 7.55 -6.43 1.37
CA ASP A 83 8.03 -6.74 2.72
C ASP A 83 8.28 -5.51 3.59
N GLY A 84 8.10 -4.30 3.05
CA GLY A 84 8.27 -3.03 3.73
C GLY A 84 9.70 -2.51 3.82
N GLU A 85 10.70 -3.20 3.26
CA GLU A 85 12.09 -2.78 3.31
C GLU A 85 12.82 -2.94 1.97
N PHE A 86 12.76 -4.12 1.37
CA PHE A 86 13.43 -4.41 0.11
C PHE A 86 12.77 -3.61 -1.00
N GLN A 87 13.57 -2.83 -1.74
CA GLN A 87 13.08 -1.98 -2.83
C GLN A 87 12.05 -0.91 -2.46
N SER A 88 11.80 -0.65 -1.16
CA SER A 88 10.82 0.36 -0.76
C SER A 88 11.22 1.77 -1.20
N ASN A 89 10.31 2.42 -1.91
CA ASN A 89 10.50 3.76 -2.44
C ASN A 89 10.23 4.86 -1.40
N THR A 90 9.60 4.51 -0.27
CA THR A 90 9.21 5.48 0.76
C THR A 90 9.98 5.36 2.07
N LEU A 91 10.73 4.27 2.30
CA LEU A 91 11.45 4.06 3.55
C LEU A 91 12.48 5.16 3.83
N PHE A 92 13.13 5.69 2.79
CA PHE A 92 14.06 6.83 2.94
C PHE A 92 13.34 8.12 3.34
N LEU A 93 12.19 8.42 2.73
CA LEU A 93 11.36 9.58 3.10
C LEU A 93 10.94 9.50 4.57
N GLU A 94 10.51 8.31 4.99
CA GLU A 94 10.08 8.03 6.36
C GLU A 94 11.21 8.21 7.38
N ARG A 95 12.38 7.59 7.11
CA ARG A 95 13.49 7.55 8.07
C ARG A 95 14.33 8.82 8.13
N GLU A 96 14.62 9.40 6.98
CA GLU A 96 15.63 10.46 6.85
C GLU A 96 14.99 11.84 6.58
N GLN A 97 13.70 11.89 6.22
CA GLN A 97 13.01 13.15 5.91
C GLN A 97 11.80 13.42 6.81
N GLY A 98 11.50 12.51 7.75
CA GLY A 98 10.40 12.67 8.72
C GLY A 98 9.02 12.60 8.07
N TRP A 99 8.89 11.98 6.90
CA TRP A 99 7.60 11.80 6.26
C TRP A 99 6.78 10.75 7.00
N THR A 100 5.46 10.87 6.90
CA THR A 100 4.53 9.79 7.21
C THR A 100 3.80 9.37 5.95
N GLY A 101 2.95 8.36 6.02
CA GLY A 101 2.26 7.90 4.82
C GLY A 101 1.43 6.65 5.02
N LEU A 102 1.06 6.04 3.90
CA LEU A 102 0.27 4.83 3.80
C LEU A 102 0.98 3.80 2.91
N LEU A 103 1.11 2.59 3.42
CA LEU A 103 1.65 1.42 2.73
C LEU A 103 0.50 0.45 2.44
N ILE A 104 0.32 0.10 1.17
CA ILE A 104 -0.75 -0.78 0.70
C ILE A 104 -0.09 -2.00 0.06
N GLU A 105 -0.44 -3.20 0.54
CA GLU A 105 0.08 -4.45 0.00
C GLU A 105 -1.06 -5.46 -0.15
N ALA A 106 -1.24 -5.98 -1.36
CA ALA A 106 -2.32 -6.91 -1.67
C ALA A 106 -1.98 -8.34 -1.22
N ASN A 107 -0.73 -8.78 -1.38
CA ASN A 107 -0.29 -10.12 -1.03
C ASN A 107 -0.25 -10.30 0.51
N PRO A 108 -1.08 -11.18 1.09
CA PRO A 108 -1.11 -11.38 2.54
C PRO A 108 0.23 -11.85 3.13
N ASP A 109 1.00 -12.67 2.41
CA ASP A 109 2.29 -13.18 2.89
C ASP A 109 3.35 -12.06 2.94
N SER A 110 3.35 -11.17 1.96
CA SER A 110 4.19 -9.97 1.97
C SER A 110 3.73 -9.00 3.06
N TYR A 111 2.43 -8.80 3.20
CA TYR A 111 1.86 -7.92 4.23
C TYR A 111 2.26 -8.34 5.64
N VAL A 112 2.27 -9.64 5.96
CA VAL A 112 2.75 -10.13 7.27
C VAL A 112 4.21 -9.73 7.52
N LYS A 113 5.07 -9.79 6.51
CA LYS A 113 6.47 -9.34 6.61
C LYS A 113 6.54 -7.82 6.82
N LEU A 114 5.75 -7.05 6.06
CA LEU A 114 5.64 -5.60 6.23
C LEU A 114 5.24 -5.22 7.67
N LEU A 115 4.28 -5.91 8.27
CA LEU A 115 3.88 -5.66 9.66
C LEU A 115 5.05 -5.87 10.64
N ALA A 116 5.93 -6.83 10.37
CA ALA A 116 7.07 -7.14 11.23
C ALA A 116 8.15 -6.03 11.23
N MET A 117 8.22 -5.20 10.19
CA MET A 117 9.27 -4.18 10.02
C MET A 117 9.14 -2.97 10.96
N ASN A 118 8.01 -2.81 11.66
CA ASN A 118 7.71 -1.65 12.50
C ASN A 118 7.79 -0.30 11.75
N ARG A 119 7.35 -0.27 10.50
CA ARG A 119 7.23 0.98 9.71
C ARG A 119 6.39 2.04 10.43
N LYS A 120 6.79 3.30 10.26
CA LYS A 120 6.19 4.52 10.83
C LYS A 120 5.11 5.14 9.93
N ALA A 121 4.58 4.35 9.00
CA ALA A 121 3.44 4.66 8.16
C ALA A 121 2.20 3.82 8.53
N PHE A 122 1.03 4.26 8.13
CA PHE A 122 -0.18 3.43 8.12
C PHE A 122 -0.01 2.26 7.18
N LYS A 123 -0.64 1.13 7.47
CA LYS A 123 -0.55 -0.09 6.66
C LYS A 123 -1.94 -0.68 6.48
N ILE A 124 -2.21 -1.22 5.30
CA ILE A 124 -3.44 -1.97 5.03
C ILE A 124 -3.17 -3.10 4.04
N ASN A 125 -3.73 -4.28 4.32
CA ASN A 125 -3.76 -5.37 3.34
C ASN A 125 -5.00 -5.20 2.47
N ALA A 126 -4.82 -4.72 1.24
CA ALA A 126 -5.93 -4.49 0.31
C ALA A 126 -5.40 -4.42 -1.12
N ALA A 127 -6.25 -4.79 -2.08
CA ALA A 127 -6.07 -4.36 -3.46
C ALA A 127 -6.72 -2.97 -3.66
N ILE A 128 -6.34 -2.27 -4.72
CA ILE A 128 -6.95 -0.99 -5.10
C ILE A 128 -8.00 -1.22 -6.18
N SER A 129 -9.18 -0.66 -5.97
CA SER A 129 -10.19 -0.58 -7.01
C SER A 129 -9.88 0.57 -7.97
N ILE A 130 -10.01 0.30 -9.26
CA ILE A 130 -9.89 1.30 -10.33
C ILE A 130 -11.22 2.04 -10.59
N THR A 131 -12.30 1.63 -9.93
CA THR A 131 -13.62 2.28 -9.99
C THR A 131 -13.90 3.05 -8.70
N LYS A 132 -15.01 3.78 -8.67
CA LYS A 132 -15.52 4.44 -7.46
C LYS A 132 -16.23 3.46 -6.51
N HIS A 133 -16.16 2.17 -6.78
CA HIS A 133 -16.83 1.13 -6.02
C HIS A 133 -15.84 0.11 -5.54
N THR A 134 -16.16 -0.56 -4.45
CA THR A 134 -15.47 -1.79 -4.08
C THR A 134 -15.77 -2.90 -5.09
N THR A 135 -14.76 -3.72 -5.35
CA THR A 135 -14.87 -4.91 -6.20
C THR A 135 -14.18 -6.09 -5.53
N LYS A 136 -14.51 -7.31 -5.97
CA LYS A 136 -13.75 -8.52 -5.62
C LYS A 136 -12.70 -8.77 -6.69
N LEU A 137 -11.47 -9.01 -6.25
CA LEU A 137 -10.38 -9.39 -7.13
C LEU A 137 -9.80 -10.73 -6.68
N ILE A 138 -9.39 -11.54 -7.65
CA ILE A 138 -8.63 -12.76 -7.39
C ILE A 138 -7.16 -12.43 -7.53
N PHE A 139 -6.45 -12.41 -6.41
CA PHE A 139 -5.00 -12.33 -6.38
C PHE A 139 -4.41 -13.70 -6.63
N LYS A 140 -3.68 -13.86 -7.73
CA LYS A 140 -2.91 -15.09 -7.99
C LYS A 140 -1.44 -14.82 -7.65
N PRO A 141 -0.87 -15.43 -6.59
CA PRO A 141 0.55 -15.28 -6.30
C PRO A 141 1.37 -15.85 -7.46
N SER A 142 2.02 -15.00 -8.25
CA SER A 142 3.06 -15.47 -9.17
C SER A 142 4.22 -16.02 -8.32
N GLY A 143 4.69 -17.23 -8.60
CA GLY A 143 5.70 -17.95 -7.80
C GLY A 143 7.06 -17.26 -7.61
N TYR A 144 7.24 -16.04 -8.11
CA TYR A 144 8.40 -15.19 -7.85
C TYR A 144 8.20 -14.38 -6.57
N LYS A 145 9.12 -14.54 -5.62
CA LYS A 145 9.24 -13.70 -4.42
C LYS A 145 9.48 -12.25 -4.84
N GLY A 146 8.42 -11.47 -4.98
CA GLY A 146 8.46 -10.05 -5.39
C GLY A 146 7.58 -9.71 -6.60
N ALA A 147 7.02 -10.69 -7.30
CA ALA A 147 6.11 -10.40 -8.41
C ALA A 147 4.69 -10.14 -7.89
N THR A 148 4.12 -9.00 -8.29
CA THR A 148 2.74 -8.65 -8.00
C THR A 148 1.81 -9.67 -8.66
N GLY A 149 0.84 -10.17 -7.90
CA GLY A 149 -0.08 -11.17 -8.42
C GLY A 149 -0.95 -10.61 -9.54
N HIS A 150 -1.21 -11.42 -10.56
CA HIS A 150 -2.15 -11.04 -11.60
C HIS A 150 -3.54 -10.87 -11.00
N ILE A 151 -4.08 -9.66 -11.13
CA ILE A 151 -5.47 -9.35 -10.85
C ILE A 151 -6.28 -9.77 -12.09
N GLY A 152 -6.91 -10.94 -12.02
CA GLY A 152 -7.85 -11.41 -13.05
C GLY A 152 -9.30 -11.17 -12.63
N GLN A 153 -10.17 -10.84 -13.59
CA GLN A 153 -11.60 -11.11 -13.45
C GLN A 153 -11.82 -12.63 -13.52
N GLU A 154 -12.88 -13.13 -12.87
CA GLU A 154 -13.21 -14.56 -12.81
C GLU A 154 -13.11 -15.21 -14.20
N GLY A 155 -12.09 -16.05 -14.37
CA GLY A 155 -11.73 -16.68 -15.64
C GLY A 155 -10.86 -17.90 -15.37
N GLU A 156 -11.26 -19.00 -15.99
CA GLU A 156 -10.91 -20.40 -15.74
C GLU A 156 -9.40 -20.66 -15.59
N GLY A 157 -8.99 -21.17 -14.43
CA GLY A 157 -7.65 -21.69 -14.19
C GLY A 157 -7.60 -22.43 -12.85
N THR A 158 -6.92 -23.58 -12.83
CA THR A 158 -6.87 -24.53 -11.69
C THR A 158 -6.06 -24.05 -10.48
N ASP A 159 -5.42 -22.88 -10.56
CA ASP A 159 -4.67 -22.29 -9.46
C ASP A 159 -5.58 -21.46 -8.56
N LYS A 160 -5.81 -21.94 -7.33
CA LYS A 160 -6.64 -21.30 -6.30
C LYS A 160 -6.04 -19.96 -5.88
N GLY A 161 -6.42 -18.88 -6.56
CA GLY A 161 -6.11 -17.52 -6.15
C GLY A 161 -6.81 -17.13 -4.85
N ILE A 162 -6.33 -16.07 -4.21
CA ILE A 162 -6.90 -15.50 -2.99
C ILE A 162 -7.90 -14.42 -3.41
N THR A 163 -9.18 -14.62 -3.08
CA THR A 163 -10.19 -13.56 -3.26
C THR A 163 -10.01 -12.48 -2.21
N MET A 164 -9.94 -11.22 -2.62
CA MET A 164 -9.80 -10.07 -1.72
C MET A 164 -10.65 -8.89 -2.17
N ASP A 165 -10.97 -8.03 -1.21
CA ASP A 165 -11.61 -6.74 -1.48
C ASP A 165 -10.60 -5.78 -2.12
N ALA A 166 -11.01 -5.21 -3.24
CA ALA A 166 -10.38 -4.05 -3.84
C ALA A 166 -11.12 -2.80 -3.40
N LEU A 167 -10.38 -1.85 -2.85
CA LEU A 167 -10.94 -0.68 -2.20
C LEU A 167 -10.57 0.56 -3.02
N PRO A 168 -11.50 1.49 -3.26
CA PRO A 168 -11.14 2.78 -3.85
C PRO A 168 -10.11 3.49 -2.97
N LEU A 169 -9.02 3.98 -3.57
CA LEU A 169 -7.98 4.72 -2.84
C LEU A 169 -8.59 5.92 -2.08
N HIS A 170 -9.58 6.58 -2.68
CA HIS A 170 -10.33 7.68 -2.06
C HIS A 170 -10.88 7.30 -0.69
N SER A 171 -11.53 6.14 -0.58
CA SER A 171 -12.11 5.66 0.67
C SER A 171 -11.05 5.43 1.76
N ILE A 172 -9.87 4.94 1.37
CA ILE A 172 -8.76 4.71 2.30
C ILE A 172 -8.20 6.03 2.83
N LEU A 173 -7.99 7.00 1.94
CA LEU A 173 -7.53 8.34 2.33
C LEU A 173 -8.57 9.03 3.22
N GLN A 174 -9.86 8.92 2.88
CA GLN A 174 -10.96 9.47 3.69
C GLN A 174 -11.02 8.81 5.08
N ALA A 175 -10.80 7.49 5.17
CA ALA A 175 -10.74 6.79 6.45
C ALA A 175 -9.62 7.33 7.36
N LEU A 176 -8.51 7.78 6.77
CA LEU A 176 -7.37 8.41 7.45
C LEU A 176 -7.52 9.93 7.64
N ASN A 177 -8.59 10.54 7.12
CA ASN A 177 -8.75 12.00 7.01
C ASN A 177 -7.59 12.68 6.25
N VAL A 178 -7.01 12.01 5.27
CA VAL A 178 -5.96 12.53 4.40
C VAL A 178 -6.60 13.07 3.13
N THR A 179 -6.31 14.33 2.81
CA THR A 179 -6.85 15.01 1.62
C THR A 179 -5.80 15.31 0.56
N MET A 180 -4.51 15.17 0.91
CA MET A 180 -3.39 15.43 0.00
C MET A 180 -2.33 14.34 0.13
N ILE A 181 -1.75 13.99 -1.02
CA ILE A 181 -0.60 13.09 -1.14
C ILE A 181 0.51 13.89 -1.80
N ASP A 182 1.68 13.93 -1.17
CA ASP A 182 2.86 14.63 -1.67
C ASP A 182 3.71 13.74 -2.58
N PHE A 183 3.69 12.42 -2.35
CA PHE A 183 4.39 11.44 -3.16
C PHE A 183 3.56 10.15 -3.31
N PHE A 184 3.28 9.74 -4.55
CA PHE A 184 2.58 8.50 -4.86
C PHE A 184 3.52 7.56 -5.62
N SER A 185 3.83 6.40 -5.02
CA SER A 185 4.61 5.33 -5.66
C SER A 185 3.68 4.20 -6.05
N LEU A 186 3.68 3.84 -7.32
CA LEU A 186 2.93 2.74 -7.91
C LEU A 186 3.91 1.65 -8.34
N ASP A 187 4.09 0.62 -7.52
CA ASP A 187 4.87 -0.56 -7.91
C ASP A 187 3.91 -1.70 -8.29
N VAL A 188 3.72 -1.88 -9.60
CA VAL A 188 2.93 -2.97 -10.20
C VAL A 188 3.84 -3.82 -11.09
N GLU A 189 4.91 -4.40 -10.54
CA GLU A 189 5.72 -5.37 -11.31
C GLU A 189 4.93 -6.65 -11.58
N GLY A 190 4.26 -6.67 -12.74
CA GLY A 190 3.44 -7.77 -13.23
C GLY A 190 3.59 -7.84 -14.76
N THR A 191 4.60 -8.61 -15.19
CA THR A 191 5.11 -8.85 -16.57
C THR A 191 6.07 -7.80 -17.12
N GLU A 192 7.38 -8.02 -16.99
CA GLU A 192 8.32 -7.57 -18.02
C GLU A 192 9.31 -8.65 -18.47
N ASN A 193 9.24 -8.88 -19.77
CA ASN A 193 10.23 -9.55 -20.60
C ASN A 193 11.61 -8.91 -20.37
N PRO A 194 12.72 -9.66 -20.21
CA PRO A 194 14.06 -9.11 -19.96
C PRO A 194 14.63 -8.18 -21.05
N GLU A 195 13.93 -8.00 -22.16
CA GLU A 195 14.42 -7.32 -23.37
C GLU A 195 13.96 -5.87 -23.53
N LEU A 196 13.03 -5.38 -22.69
CA LEU A 196 12.59 -3.98 -22.75
C LEU A 196 13.32 -3.16 -21.69
N GLY A 197 14.19 -2.27 -22.17
CA GLY A 197 15.00 -1.37 -21.36
C GLY A 197 14.17 -0.58 -20.35
N GLN A 198 14.71 -0.52 -19.14
CA GLN A 198 14.19 0.17 -17.96
C GLN A 198 13.82 1.62 -18.24
N ASP A 199 12.53 1.96 -18.16
CA ASP A 199 12.10 3.32 -17.83
C ASP A 199 11.57 3.34 -16.40
N LYS A 200 12.50 3.27 -15.45
CA LYS A 200 12.27 3.25 -14.00
C LYS A 200 11.71 4.57 -13.45
N ASP A 201 11.52 5.59 -14.28
CA ASP A 201 11.04 6.92 -13.89
C ASP A 201 9.51 7.08 -13.95
N THR A 202 8.76 6.09 -14.47
CA THR A 202 7.30 6.23 -14.70
C THR A 202 6.39 5.77 -13.55
N SER A 203 6.95 5.14 -12.52
CA SER A 203 6.19 4.56 -11.39
C SER A 203 5.91 5.52 -10.22
N ALA A 204 6.37 6.78 -10.31
CA ALA A 204 6.15 7.79 -9.28
C ALA A 204 5.40 9.02 -9.84
N MET A 205 4.29 9.40 -9.20
CA MET A 205 3.51 10.59 -9.56
C MET A 205 3.51 11.61 -8.43
N ARG A 206 3.57 12.89 -8.78
CA ARG A 206 3.61 14.01 -7.82
C ARG A 206 2.35 14.86 -7.82
N ARG A 207 2.22 15.68 -6.78
CA ARG A 207 1.16 16.70 -6.61
C ARG A 207 0.90 17.56 -7.86
N ASP A 208 1.96 18.08 -8.49
CA ASP A 208 1.82 18.99 -9.64
C ASP A 208 1.41 18.26 -10.94
N GLU A 209 1.67 16.97 -11.02
CA GLU A 209 1.30 16.13 -12.16
C GLU A 209 -0.15 15.62 -12.05
N VAL A 210 -0.65 15.43 -10.83
CA VAL A 210 -2.07 15.09 -10.58
C VAL A 210 -3.00 16.27 -10.89
N ARG A 211 -2.54 17.52 -10.70
CA ARG A 211 -3.33 18.73 -11.01
C ARG A 211 -3.36 19.11 -12.49
N ALA A 212 -2.43 18.65 -13.30
CA ALA A 212 -2.34 19.00 -14.73
C ALA A 212 -3.33 18.23 -15.64
N ARG A 213 -4.18 17.35 -15.07
CA ARG A 213 -5.22 16.60 -15.80
C ARG A 213 -6.63 16.85 -15.25
N GLY A 214 -6.87 18.04 -14.71
CA GLY A 214 -8.20 18.55 -14.35
C GLY A 214 -8.84 19.31 -15.49
#